data_AF-A0A3M2HK82-F1
#
_entry.id   AF-A0A3M2HK82-F1
#
_cell.length_a   1.000
_cell.length_b   1.000
_cell.length_c   1.000
_cell.angle_alpha   90.00
_cell.angle_beta   90.00
_cell.angle_gamma   90.00
#
_symmetry.space_group_name_H-M   'P 1'
#
loop_
_entity.id
_entity.type
_entity.pdbx_description
1 polymer ?
#
loop_
_entity_poly.entity_id
_entity_poly.type
_entity_poly.pdbx_seq_one_letter_code
_entity_poly.pdbx_strand_id
1 'polypeptide(L)'
;MTLTPNQKEEIKRAVREALCSEAEVQKIIIFGSFLTSDEPVDIDIAIFQTSSEPYLPLAMKYRKKLRPISRILPVDVIPLRPGGEPNSFLAEILSGEVIYEKGNE
;
A
#
# COMPACT_ATOMS: atom_id res chain seq x y z
N MET A 1 12.25 13.22 6.98
CA MET A 1 11.77 13.10 8.38
C MET A 1 12.22 11.76 8.87
N THR A 2 12.88 11.67 10.02
CA THR A 2 13.29 10.38 10.59
C THR A 2 12.08 9.69 11.24
N LEU A 3 11.78 8.46 10.83
CA LEU A 3 10.69 7.65 11.39
C LEU A 3 11.27 6.55 12.28
N THR A 4 10.82 6.51 13.53
CA THR A 4 11.13 5.39 14.43
C THR A 4 10.40 4.12 13.99
N PRO A 5 10.88 2.92 14.39
CA PRO A 5 10.19 1.65 14.09
C PRO A 5 8.74 1.64 14.55
N ASN A 6 8.45 2.17 15.75
CA ASN A 6 7.08 2.25 16.27
C ASN A 6 6.18 3.15 15.41
N GLN A 7 6.68 4.29 14.93
CA GLN A 7 5.91 5.15 14.02
C GLN A 7 5.65 4.45 12.68
N LYS A 8 6.61 3.67 12.17
CA LYS A 8 6.38 2.85 10.97
C LYS A 8 5.28 1.82 11.20
N GLU A 9 5.28 1.12 12.34
CA GLU A 9 4.22 0.17 12.69
C GLU A 9 2.83 0.84 12.81
N GLU A 10 2.76 2.03 13.40
CA GLU A 10 1.53 2.81 13.49
C GLU A 10 1.00 3.21 12.11
N ILE A 11 1.88 3.65 11.21
CA ILE A 11 1.53 3.97 9.83
C ILE A 11 1.02 2.71 9.10
N LYS A 12 1.75 1.58 9.21
CA LYS A 12 1.34 0.30 8.60
C LYS A 12 -0.05 -0.13 9.07
N ARG A 13 -0.33 0.00 10.37
CA ARG A 13 -1.65 -0.29 10.95
C ARG A 13 -2.73 0.64 10.41
N ALA A 14 -2.46 1.95 10.34
CA ALA A 14 -3.41 2.92 9.82
C ALA A 14 -3.72 2.68 8.32
N VAL A 15 -2.72 2.29 7.52
CA VAL A 15 -2.92 1.89 6.12
C VAL A 15 -3.83 0.66 6.03
N ARG A 16 -3.54 -0.38 6.82
CA ARG A 16 -4.36 -1.60 6.88
C ARG A 16 -5.81 -1.26 7.20
N GLU A 17 -6.05 -0.53 8.30
CA GLU A 17 -7.39 -0.17 8.77
C GLU A 17 -8.17 0.68 7.75
N ALA A 18 -7.49 1.56 7.02
CA ALA A 18 -8.13 2.43 6.03
C ALA A 18 -8.62 1.69 4.77
N LEU A 19 -8.02 0.54 4.46
CA LEU A 19 -8.19 -0.15 3.18
C LEU A 19 -8.78 -1.57 3.30
N CYS A 20 -8.59 -2.26 4.43
CA CYS A 20 -8.99 -3.67 4.56
C CYS A 20 -10.51 -3.89 4.49
N SER A 21 -11.30 -2.84 4.74
CA SER A 21 -12.77 -2.88 4.63
C SER A 21 -13.29 -2.87 3.20
N GLU A 22 -12.44 -2.56 2.21
CA GLU A 22 -12.86 -2.52 0.81
C GLU A 22 -13.02 -3.93 0.24
N ALA A 23 -14.19 -4.22 -0.30
CA ALA A 23 -14.56 -5.57 -0.72
C ALA A 23 -13.64 -6.15 -1.80
N GLU A 24 -13.15 -5.28 -2.69
CA GLU A 24 -12.25 -5.62 -3.78
C GLU A 24 -10.83 -5.90 -3.33
N VAL A 25 -10.39 -5.39 -2.17
CA VAL A 25 -9.00 -5.50 -1.71
C VAL A 25 -8.70 -6.94 -1.28
N GLN A 26 -7.71 -7.55 -1.92
CA GLN A 26 -7.25 -8.91 -1.63
C GLN A 26 -5.94 -8.93 -0.86
N LYS A 27 -5.02 -8.00 -1.16
CA LYS A 27 -3.72 -7.92 -0.49
C LYS A 27 -3.20 -6.50 -0.53
N ILE A 28 -2.59 -6.07 0.57
CA ILE A 28 -1.91 -4.78 0.68
C ILE A 28 -0.44 -5.06 0.99
N ILE A 29 0.43 -4.52 0.16
CA ILE A 29 1.88 -4.61 0.33
C ILE A 29 2.45 -3.20 0.41
N ILE A 30 3.28 -2.95 1.42
CA ILE A 30 4.13 -1.76 1.47
C ILE A 30 5.51 -2.16 0.95
N PHE A 31 6.09 -1.35 0.08
CA PHE A 31 7.41 -1.60 -0.50
C PHE A 31 8.22 -0.31 -0.58
N GLY A 32 9.37 -0.37 -1.27
CA GLY A 32 10.22 0.80 -1.48
C GLY A 32 10.96 1.27 -0.23
N SER A 33 11.33 2.55 -0.21
CA SER A 33 12.25 3.12 0.78
C SER A 33 11.68 3.15 2.20
N PHE A 34 10.35 3.13 2.35
CA PHE A 34 9.67 3.13 3.65
C PHE A 34 10.13 1.98 4.56
N LEU A 35 10.40 0.81 3.99
CA LEU A 35 10.80 -0.36 4.77
C LEU A 35 12.25 -0.28 5.26
N THR A 36 13.16 0.23 4.44
CA THR A 36 14.62 0.10 4.66
C THR A 36 15.29 1.38 5.11
N SER A 37 14.71 2.56 4.82
CA SER A 37 15.27 3.86 5.18
C SER A 37 14.73 4.37 6.51
N ASP A 38 15.58 4.91 7.36
CA ASP A 38 15.13 5.65 8.57
C ASP A 38 14.52 7.01 8.22
N GLU A 39 14.80 7.53 7.01
CA GLU A 39 14.26 8.78 6.49
C GLU A 39 13.58 8.57 5.12
N PRO A 40 12.43 7.86 5.08
CA PRO A 40 11.73 7.67 3.82
C PRO A 40 11.14 8.99 3.34
N VAL A 41 11.10 9.15 2.02
CA VAL A 41 10.55 10.35 1.36
C VAL A 41 9.04 10.20 1.13
N ASP A 42 8.61 8.96 0.92
CA ASP A 42 7.25 8.53 0.63
C ASP A 42 6.97 7.11 1.16
N ILE A 43 5.72 6.70 1.06
CA ILE A 43 5.28 5.32 1.27
C ILE A 43 4.65 4.79 -0.01
N ASP A 44 5.26 3.75 -0.56
CA ASP A 44 4.78 3.02 -1.74
C ASP A 44 3.87 1.87 -1.32
N ILE A 45 2.63 1.88 -1.82
CA ILE A 45 1.60 0.92 -1.44
C ILE A 45 1.03 0.24 -2.69
N ALA A 46 1.22 -1.07 -2.78
CA ALA A 46 0.57 -1.89 -3.79
C ALA A 46 -0.69 -2.53 -3.22
N ILE A 47 -1.79 -2.43 -3.96
CA ILE A 47 -3.09 -3.00 -3.57
C ILE A 47 -3.53 -3.98 -4.65
N PHE A 48 -3.43 -5.28 -4.36
CA PHE A 48 -4.01 -6.30 -5.21
C PHE A 48 -5.52 -6.33 -5.00
N GLN A 49 -6.27 -6.23 -6.09
CA GLN A 49 -7.71 -6.00 -6.05
C GLN A 49 -8.45 -6.69 -7.20
N THR A 50 -9.76 -6.91 -7.02
CA THR A 50 -10.64 -7.60 -7.97
C THR A 50 -11.71 -6.71 -8.62
N SER A 51 -11.66 -5.39 -8.39
CA SER A 51 -12.56 -4.42 -8.99
C SER A 51 -12.37 -4.31 -10.50
N SER A 52 -13.50 -4.18 -11.20
CA SER A 52 -13.55 -3.85 -12.62
C SER A 52 -13.40 -2.35 -12.89
N GLU A 53 -13.37 -1.51 -11.84
CA GLU A 53 -13.17 -0.06 -11.97
C GLU A 53 -11.87 0.27 -12.70
N PRO A 54 -11.85 1.37 -13.50
CA PRO A 54 -10.63 1.83 -14.13
C PRO A 54 -9.56 2.24 -13.12
N TYR A 55 -8.29 2.18 -13.53
CA TYR A 55 -7.14 2.43 -12.66
C TYR A 55 -7.21 3.78 -11.93
N LEU A 56 -7.43 4.88 -12.66
CA LEU A 56 -7.36 6.23 -12.09
C LEU A 56 -8.44 6.49 -11.01
N PRO A 57 -9.74 6.22 -11.24
CA PRO A 57 -10.76 6.29 -10.19
C PRO A 57 -10.40 5.48 -8.94
N LEU A 58 -9.91 4.25 -9.12
CA LEU A 58 -9.57 3.35 -8.01
C LEU A 58 -8.37 3.84 -7.21
N ALA A 59 -7.31 4.30 -7.90
CA ALA A 59 -6.15 4.92 -7.26
C ALA A 59 -6.58 6.18 -6.47
N MET A 60 -7.46 7.01 -7.03
CA MET A 60 -7.98 8.20 -6.34
C MET A 60 -8.85 7.85 -5.12
N LYS A 61 -9.66 6.79 -5.20
CA LYS A 61 -10.44 6.26 -4.08
C LYS A 61 -9.51 5.89 -2.92
N TYR A 62 -8.45 5.14 -3.18
CA TYR A 62 -7.49 4.75 -2.15
C TYR A 62 -6.68 5.92 -1.61
N ARG A 63 -6.20 6.84 -2.48
CA ARG A 63 -5.55 8.09 -2.02
C ARG A 63 -6.44 8.89 -1.07
N LYS A 64 -7.74 8.97 -1.36
CA LYS A 64 -8.71 9.65 -0.49
C LYS A 64 -8.82 8.99 0.89
N LYS A 65 -8.80 7.65 0.94
CA LYS A 65 -8.83 6.88 2.20
C LYS A 65 -7.55 7.03 3.01
N LEU A 66 -6.42 7.12 2.32
CA LEU A 66 -5.10 7.29 2.93
C LEU A 66 -4.74 8.75 3.27
N ARG A 67 -5.66 9.69 3.08
CA ARG A 67 -5.46 11.12 3.35
C ARG A 67 -5.01 11.44 4.78
N PRO A 68 -5.42 10.71 5.85
CA PRO A 68 -4.84 10.90 7.17
C PRO A 68 -3.34 10.58 7.23
N ILE A 69 -2.90 9.52 6.53
CA ILE A 69 -1.50 9.09 6.44
C ILE A 69 -0.70 10.06 5.57
N SER A 70 -1.29 10.57 4.49
CA SER A 70 -0.63 11.50 3.57
C SER A 70 -0.25 12.85 4.19
N ARG A 71 -0.73 13.14 5.41
CA ARG A 71 -0.34 14.32 6.20
C ARG A 71 0.98 14.10 6.96
N ILE A 72 1.38 12.84 7.15
CA ILE A 72 2.61 12.44 7.82
C ILE A 72 3.71 12.27 6.77
N LEU A 73 3.42 11.49 5.72
CA LEU A 73 4.34 11.18 4.64
C LEU A 73 3.60 11.11 3.30
N PRO A 74 4.15 11.62 2.19
CA PRO A 74 3.58 11.41 0.86
C PRO A 74 3.27 9.93 0.59
N VAL A 75 2.10 9.66 0.02
CA VAL A 75 1.62 8.29 -0.24
C VAL A 75 1.52 8.10 -1.75
N ASP A 76 2.22 7.08 -2.27
CA ASP A 76 1.92 6.54 -3.59
C ASP A 76 1.16 5.22 -3.48
N VAL A 77 0.13 5.07 -4.30
CA VAL A 77 -0.76 3.91 -4.25
C VAL A 77 -1.02 3.39 -5.64
N ILE A 78 -0.78 2.09 -5.81
CA ILE A 78 -0.81 1.39 -7.08
C ILE A 78 -1.82 0.23 -6.98
N PRO A 79 -3.03 0.41 -7.52
CA PRO A 79 -3.97 -0.69 -7.70
C PRO A 79 -3.46 -1.69 -8.74
N LEU A 80 -3.37 -2.96 -8.37
CA LEU A 80 -2.94 -4.06 -9.23
C LEU A 80 -4.07 -5.06 -9.41
N ARG A 81 -4.32 -5.47 -10.65
CA ARG A 81 -5.18 -6.61 -10.94
C ARG A 81 -4.33 -7.90 -10.94
N PRO A 82 -4.89 -9.03 -10.50
CA PRO A 82 -4.22 -10.32 -10.61
C PRO A 82 -3.93 -10.65 -12.09
N GLY A 83 -2.80 -11.30 -12.35
CA GLY A 83 -2.45 -11.81 -13.69
C GLY A 83 -1.63 -10.87 -14.59
N GLY A 84 -1.00 -9.83 -14.03
CA GLY A 84 0.00 -9.05 -14.78
C GLY A 84 1.27 -9.85 -15.07
N GLU A 85 1.91 -9.56 -16.21
CA GLU A 85 3.20 -10.16 -16.59
C GLU A 85 4.27 -9.82 -15.54
N PRO A 86 5.12 -10.79 -15.13
CA PRO A 86 6.21 -10.54 -14.20
C PRO A 86 7.22 -9.57 -14.84
N ASN A 87 7.34 -8.39 -14.24
CA ASN A 87 8.38 -7.42 -14.56
C ASN A 87 9.17 -7.08 -13.28
N SER A 88 10.30 -6.38 -13.44
CA SER A 88 11.15 -5.97 -12.32
C SER A 88 10.39 -5.21 -11.24
N PHE A 89 9.39 -4.43 -11.64
CA PHE A 89 8.54 -3.67 -10.74
C PHE A 89 7.63 -4.57 -9.88
N LEU A 90 7.02 -5.60 -10.47
CA LEU A 90 6.23 -6.56 -9.72
C LEU A 90 7.11 -7.36 -8.73
N ALA A 91 8.35 -7.69 -9.12
CA ALA A 91 9.29 -8.35 -8.22
C ALA A 91 9.65 -7.48 -7.01
N GLU A 92 9.81 -6.17 -7.20
CA GLU A 92 10.03 -5.20 -6.12
C GLU A 92 8.81 -5.09 -5.19
N ILE A 93 7.61 -5.04 -5.75
CA ILE A 93 6.38 -5.06 -4.95
C ILE A 93 6.31 -6.34 -4.10
N LEU A 94 6.60 -7.50 -4.70
CA LEU A 94 6.49 -8.79 -4.03
C LEU A 94 7.58 -9.03 -2.97
N SER A 95 8.69 -8.28 -2.99
CA SER A 95 9.69 -8.31 -1.92
C SER A 95 9.35 -7.42 -0.72
N GLY A 96 8.27 -6.63 -0.84
CA GLY A 96 7.75 -5.78 0.22
C GLY A 96 7.08 -6.54 1.36
N GLU A 97 6.57 -5.77 2.32
CA GLU A 97 5.90 -6.27 3.51
C GLU A 97 4.39 -6.37 3.29
N VAL A 98 3.84 -7.59 3.43
CA VAL A 98 2.40 -7.83 3.39
C VAL A 98 1.79 -7.39 4.73
N ILE A 99 0.95 -6.36 4.71
CA ILE A 99 0.25 -5.85 5.90
C ILE A 99 -1.22 -6.29 5.97
N TYR A 100 -1.73 -6.87 4.89
CA TYR A 100 -3.07 -7.45 4.84
C TYR A 100 -3.17 -8.46 3.68
N GLU A 101 -3.84 -9.58 3.93
CA GLU A 101 -4.25 -10.54 2.91
C GLU A 101 -5.63 -11.12 3.28
N LYS A 102 -6.57 -11.06 2.34
CA LYS A 102 -7.94 -11.56 2.54
C LYS A 102 -7.92 -13.07 2.65
N GLY A 103 -8.43 -13.60 3.77
CA GLY A 103 -8.45 -15.03 4.08
C GLY A 103 -7.24 -15.53 4.89
N ASN A 104 -6.34 -14.64 5.29
CA ASN A 104 -5.27 -14.91 6.24
C ASN A 104 -5.46 -13.93 7.42
N GLU A 105 -6.33 -14.29 8.37
CA GLU A 105 -6.57 -13.55 9.62
C GLU A 105 -5.75 -14.12 10.78
#